data_AF-A0A125YYN0-F1
#
_entry.id   AF-A0A125YYN0-F1
#
_cell.length_a   1.000
_cell.length_b   1.000
_cell.length_c   1.000
_cell.angle_alpha   90.00
_cell.angle_beta   90.00
_cell.angle_gamma   90.00
#
_symmetry.space_group_name_H-M   'P 1'
#
loop_
_entity.id
_entity.type
_entity.pdbx_description
1 polymer ?
#
loop_
_entity_poly.entity_id
_entity_poly.type
_entity_poly.pdbx_seq_one_letter_code
_entity_poly.pdbx_strand_id
1 'polypeptide(L)'
;MGNTCKSCCGESADTNLEIEAPENGSKTSSSHEELPKHYGPDFLERLQKGLTIGLILQDKSRLDCKVRLTQGNSAIELSCERKSRVVNLSGIRNILYTAEQLKRVDCSAGISKDDYCVALHLTSSGNCIPLFFSNPEDRDCFVLVLQELRSASPAVGASA
;
A
#
# COMPACT_ATOMS: atom_id res chain seq x y z
N MET A 1 56.75 5.47 -22.09
CA MET A 1 56.72 5.92 -23.50
C MET A 1 55.45 5.38 -24.11
N GLY A 2 54.43 6.13 -24.50
CA GLY A 2 54.14 7.55 -24.57
C GLY A 2 52.80 7.63 -25.31
N ASN A 3 51.81 8.29 -24.70
CA ASN A 3 50.49 8.57 -25.27
C ASN A 3 50.60 9.17 -26.68
N THR A 4 49.55 9.07 -27.49
CA THR A 4 48.92 10.23 -28.16
C THR A 4 47.57 9.84 -28.74
N CYS A 5 46.51 10.23 -28.03
CA CYS A 5 45.19 10.52 -28.57
C CYS A 5 45.27 11.85 -29.35
N LYS A 6 44.63 11.93 -30.52
CA LYS A 6 44.46 13.16 -31.29
C LYS A 6 43.00 13.28 -31.73
N SER A 7 42.42 14.41 -31.36
CA SER A 7 41.01 14.79 -31.36
C SER A 7 40.66 15.70 -32.56
N CYS A 8 39.39 16.15 -32.57
CA CYS A 8 38.81 17.38 -33.16
C CYS A 8 38.03 17.19 -34.49
N CYS A 9 36.88 17.84 -34.76
CA CYS A 9 36.17 18.92 -34.07
C CYS A 9 34.71 19.08 -34.57
N GLY A 10 33.85 19.66 -33.72
CA GLY A 10 32.55 20.24 -34.04
C GLY A 10 32.01 21.05 -32.84
N GLU A 11 32.39 22.32 -32.78
CA GLU A 11 31.98 23.40 -31.85
C GLU A 11 30.45 23.70 -32.00
N SER A 12 29.66 24.20 -31.05
CA SER A 12 29.91 25.22 -30.02
C SER A 12 28.84 25.23 -28.91
N ALA A 13 29.17 25.94 -27.82
CA ALA A 13 28.33 26.62 -26.82
C ALA A 13 28.20 25.95 -25.43
N ASP A 14 29.08 26.43 -24.56
CA ASP A 14 29.15 26.38 -23.11
C ASP A 14 27.81 26.57 -22.38
N THR A 15 27.53 25.75 -21.36
CA THR A 15 27.29 26.24 -19.98
C THR A 15 27.57 25.10 -18.99
N ASN A 16 28.39 25.44 -18.00
CA ASN A 16 28.90 24.71 -16.84
C ASN A 16 27.81 24.01 -15.98
N LEU A 17 27.97 22.70 -15.66
CA LEU A 17 28.08 22.17 -14.29
C LEU A 17 28.21 20.63 -14.25
N GLU A 18 29.32 20.20 -13.64
CA GLU A 18 29.56 19.04 -12.76
C GLU A 18 29.12 17.60 -13.15
N ILE A 19 30.11 16.70 -13.08
CA ILE A 19 30.02 15.26 -13.27
C ILE A 19 29.83 14.61 -11.90
N GLU A 20 28.80 13.77 -11.73
CA GLU A 20 28.85 12.65 -10.80
C GLU A 20 28.15 11.42 -11.41
N ALA A 21 28.83 10.28 -11.33
CA ALA A 21 28.32 8.92 -11.54
C ALA A 21 29.02 8.03 -10.49
N PRO A 22 28.54 6.82 -10.17
CA PRO A 22 27.22 6.21 -10.31
C PRO A 22 26.75 5.66 -8.93
N GLU A 23 25.91 4.62 -8.92
CA GLU A 23 25.42 3.83 -7.78
C GLU A 23 24.05 4.24 -7.22
N ASN A 24 22.97 3.61 -7.73
CA ASN A 24 22.09 2.90 -6.82
C ASN A 24 21.24 1.82 -7.49
N GLY A 25 21.32 0.63 -6.89
CA GLY A 25 20.24 -0.35 -6.70
C GLY A 25 19.16 -0.49 -7.76
N SER A 26 19.27 -1.55 -8.56
CA SER A 26 18.10 -2.25 -9.07
C SER A 26 17.19 -2.68 -7.90
N LYS A 27 15.90 -2.30 -7.92
CA LYS A 27 14.78 -3.25 -8.00
C LYS A 27 13.41 -2.57 -7.84
N THR A 28 12.60 -2.79 -8.87
CA THR A 28 11.12 -2.84 -8.87
C THR A 28 10.38 -1.51 -8.80
N SER A 29 10.32 -0.88 -9.97
CA SER A 29 9.17 -0.11 -10.45
C SER A 29 7.89 -0.93 -10.27
N SER A 30 7.18 -0.72 -9.17
CA SER A 30 5.75 -1.01 -9.11
C SER A 30 5.07 0.24 -9.64
N SER A 31 4.29 0.12 -10.71
CA SER A 31 3.46 1.19 -11.25
C SER A 31 2.68 1.86 -10.12
N HIS A 32 3.17 3.02 -9.68
CA HIS A 32 2.61 3.76 -8.57
C HIS A 32 1.51 4.63 -9.17
N GLU A 33 0.28 4.13 -9.13
CA GLU A 33 -0.88 5.02 -9.19
C GLU A 33 -0.71 5.98 -8.01
N GLU A 34 -0.33 7.24 -8.29
CA GLU A 34 -0.10 8.24 -7.27
C GLU A 34 -1.44 8.54 -6.60
N LEU A 35 -1.66 7.96 -5.41
CA LEU A 35 -2.79 8.31 -4.58
C LEU A 35 -2.69 9.81 -4.23
N PRO A 36 -3.79 10.58 -4.33
CA PRO A 36 -3.78 11.97 -3.94
C PRO A 36 -3.34 12.10 -2.47
N LYS A 37 -2.25 12.83 -2.23
CA LYS A 37 -1.58 12.97 -0.92
C LYS A 37 -2.36 13.79 0.12
N HIS A 38 -3.68 13.85 0.01
CA HIS A 38 -4.52 14.62 0.93
C HIS A 38 -5.13 13.69 1.96
N TYR A 39 -4.38 13.52 3.05
CA TYR A 39 -4.88 12.88 4.26
C TYR A 39 -5.43 13.95 5.20
N GLY A 40 -6.73 13.92 5.47
CA GLY A 40 -7.33 14.73 6.51
C GLY A 40 -7.19 14.05 7.88
N PRO A 41 -6.83 14.77 8.95
CA PRO A 41 -6.81 14.21 10.32
C PRO A 41 -8.18 13.61 10.73
N ASP A 42 -9.26 14.10 10.11
CA ASP A 42 -10.62 13.60 10.27
C ASP A 42 -10.76 12.10 9.94
N PHE A 43 -10.02 11.60 8.94
CA PHE A 43 -10.10 10.19 8.58
C PHE A 43 -9.52 9.29 9.68
N LEU A 44 -8.47 9.72 10.40
CA LEU A 44 -7.94 8.93 11.52
C LEU A 44 -9.00 8.73 12.59
N GLU A 45 -9.67 9.83 12.95
CA GLU A 45 -10.71 9.84 13.97
C GLU A 45 -11.88 8.96 13.54
N ARG A 46 -12.30 9.05 12.27
CA ARG A 46 -13.31 8.18 11.69
C ARG A 46 -12.89 6.72 11.73
N LEU A 47 -11.64 6.40 11.39
CA LEU A 47 -11.13 5.04 11.43
C LEU A 47 -11.02 4.50 12.87
N GLN A 48 -10.71 5.33 13.87
CA GLN A 48 -10.71 4.92 15.29
C GLN A 48 -12.14 4.70 15.82
N LYS A 49 -13.10 5.54 15.41
CA LYS A 49 -14.54 5.39 15.71
C LYS A 49 -15.15 4.17 15.02
N GLY A 50 -14.69 3.89 13.81
CA GLY A 50 -15.08 2.75 12.99
C GLY A 50 -15.71 3.16 11.68
N LEU A 51 -15.14 2.65 10.60
CA LEU A 51 -15.62 2.85 9.24
C LEU A 51 -16.37 1.61 8.76
N THR A 52 -17.52 1.81 8.13
CA THR A 52 -18.27 0.70 7.51
C THR A 52 -17.57 0.23 6.24
N ILE A 53 -17.34 -1.08 6.15
CA ILE A 53 -16.72 -1.75 5.01
C ILE A 53 -17.46 -3.06 4.73
N GLY A 54 -17.47 -3.50 3.48
CA GLY A 54 -17.91 -4.84 3.11
C GLY A 54 -16.77 -5.86 3.21
N LEU A 55 -17.07 -7.08 3.65
CA LEU A 55 -16.25 -8.26 3.43
C LEU A 55 -16.97 -9.22 2.49
N ILE A 56 -16.21 -9.97 1.68
CA ILE A 56 -16.80 -11.04 0.87
C ILE A 56 -16.77 -12.37 1.63
N LEU A 57 -17.90 -13.07 1.63
CA LEU A 57 -18.03 -14.42 2.18
C LEU A 57 -17.71 -15.47 1.10
N GLN A 58 -17.60 -16.74 1.51
CA GLN A 58 -17.28 -17.85 0.60
C GLN A 58 -18.34 -18.05 -0.50
N ASP A 59 -19.60 -17.71 -0.21
CA ASP A 59 -20.71 -17.73 -1.16
C ASP A 59 -20.77 -16.48 -2.05
N LYS A 60 -19.75 -15.61 -1.97
CA LYS A 60 -19.61 -14.34 -2.71
C LYS A 60 -20.60 -13.25 -2.30
N SER A 61 -21.38 -13.47 -1.26
CA SER A 61 -22.19 -12.40 -0.66
C SER A 61 -21.31 -11.37 0.05
N ARG A 62 -21.82 -10.14 0.18
CA ARG A 62 -21.16 -9.08 0.94
C ARG A 62 -21.75 -9.00 2.33
N LEU A 63 -20.88 -8.97 3.32
CA LEU A 63 -21.22 -8.76 4.71
C LEU A 63 -20.74 -7.38 5.16
N ASP A 64 -21.66 -6.56 5.66
CA ASP A 64 -21.31 -5.26 6.24
C ASP A 64 -20.61 -5.46 7.59
N CYS A 65 -19.44 -4.87 7.70
CA CYS A 65 -18.56 -4.92 8.85
C CYS A 65 -18.08 -3.51 9.19
N LYS A 66 -17.46 -3.37 10.36
CA LYS A 66 -16.73 -2.16 10.75
C LYS A 66 -15.24 -2.45 10.85
N VAL A 67 -14.43 -1.63 10.21
CA VAL A 67 -12.98 -1.60 10.44
C VAL A 67 -12.64 -0.47 11.39
N ARG A 68 -11.84 -0.79 12.40
CA ARG A 68 -11.38 0.16 13.42
C ARG A 68 -9.87 0.13 13.57
N LEU A 69 -9.23 1.27 13.71
CA LEU A 69 -7.84 1.32 14.17
C LEU A 69 -7.81 1.20 15.69
N THR A 70 -6.96 0.32 16.20
CA THR A 70 -6.76 0.16 17.65
C THR A 70 -6.04 1.37 18.26
N GLN A 71 -6.23 1.61 19.56
CA GLN A 71 -5.68 2.79 20.25
C GLN A 71 -4.15 2.91 20.18
N GLY A 72 -3.43 1.79 19.98
CA GLY A 72 -1.98 1.77 19.81
C GLY A 72 -1.50 1.94 18.37
N ASN A 73 -2.42 2.16 17.41
CA ASN A 73 -2.14 2.24 15.97
C ASN A 73 -1.34 1.06 15.40
N SER A 74 -1.35 -0.10 16.08
CA SER A 74 -0.54 -1.27 15.77
C SER A 74 -1.33 -2.40 15.10
N ALA A 75 -2.66 -2.30 15.16
CA ALA A 75 -3.58 -3.28 14.59
C ALA A 75 -4.88 -2.62 14.13
N ILE A 76 -5.55 -3.27 13.18
CA ILE A 76 -6.95 -2.99 12.84
C ILE A 76 -7.85 -4.09 13.41
N GLU A 77 -9.04 -3.70 13.83
CA GLU A 77 -10.11 -4.59 14.25
C GLU A 77 -11.19 -4.63 13.17
N LEU A 78 -11.53 -5.82 12.70
CA LEU A 78 -12.64 -6.09 11.77
C LEU A 78 -13.78 -6.71 12.56
N SER A 79 -14.87 -5.96 12.75
CA SER A 79 -16.05 -6.39 13.49
C SER A 79 -17.24 -6.60 12.56
N CYS A 80 -17.73 -7.83 12.48
CA CYS A 80 -18.88 -8.22 11.67
C CYS A 80 -19.92 -8.90 12.58
N GLU A 81 -21.11 -8.31 12.69
CA GLU A 81 -22.20 -8.83 13.53
C GLU A 81 -21.76 -9.19 14.97
N ARG A 82 -21.50 -10.48 15.24
CA ARG A 82 -21.08 -11.03 16.55
C ARG A 82 -19.63 -11.49 16.60
N LYS A 83 -18.87 -11.35 15.52
CA LYS A 83 -17.48 -11.78 15.42
C LYS A 83 -16.57 -10.59 15.20
N SER A 84 -15.49 -10.53 15.96
CA SER A 84 -14.41 -9.56 15.74
C SER A 84 -13.12 -10.32 15.44
N ARG A 85 -12.32 -9.76 14.54
CA ARG A 85 -10.98 -10.25 14.20
C ARG A 85 -10.00 -9.09 14.25
N VAL A 86 -8.95 -9.23 15.05
CA VAL A 86 -7.85 -8.28 15.08
C VAL A 86 -6.77 -8.72 14.09
N VAL A 87 -6.28 -7.77 13.29
CA VAL A 87 -5.19 -7.95 12.33
C VAL A 87 -4.08 -6.96 12.68
N ASN A 88 -2.97 -7.48 13.19
CA ASN A 88 -1.78 -6.67 13.47
C ASN A 88 -1.18 -6.13 12.16
N LEU A 89 -0.79 -4.86 12.15
CA LEU A 89 -0.19 -4.22 10.98
C LEU A 89 1.15 -4.88 10.59
N SER A 90 1.91 -5.37 11.57
CA SER A 90 3.12 -6.18 11.36
C SER A 90 2.85 -7.52 10.69
N GLY A 91 1.62 -8.04 10.83
CA GLY A 91 1.16 -9.26 10.18
C GLY A 91 0.68 -9.07 8.74
N ILE A 92 0.66 -7.83 8.23
CA ILE A 92 0.29 -7.50 6.86
C ILE A 92 1.57 -7.42 6.03
N ARG A 93 1.71 -8.32 5.04
CA ARG A 93 2.83 -8.34 4.11
C ARG A 93 2.70 -7.23 3.07
N ASN A 94 1.58 -7.22 2.35
CA ASN A 94 1.30 -6.24 1.30
C ASN A 94 -0.15 -5.71 1.42
N ILE A 95 -0.34 -4.47 0.97
CA ILE A 95 -1.64 -3.83 0.78
C ILE A 95 -1.87 -3.73 -0.72
N LEU A 96 -2.88 -4.44 -1.23
CA LEU A 96 -3.16 -4.54 -2.67
C LEU A 96 -4.41 -3.72 -2.98
N TYR A 97 -4.31 -2.76 -3.90
CA TYR A 97 -5.40 -1.82 -4.18
C TYR A 97 -5.51 -1.42 -5.66
N THR A 98 -4.47 -1.64 -6.47
CA THR A 98 -4.57 -1.40 -7.92
C THR A 98 -5.28 -2.55 -8.61
N ALA A 99 -5.93 -2.27 -9.75
CA ALA A 99 -6.62 -3.31 -10.53
C ALA A 99 -5.69 -4.47 -10.92
N GLU A 100 -4.43 -4.18 -11.26
CA GLU A 100 -3.44 -5.22 -11.60
C GLU A 100 -3.04 -6.09 -10.41
N GLN A 101 -2.94 -5.51 -9.21
CA GLN A 101 -2.65 -6.24 -7.98
C GLN A 101 -3.84 -7.12 -7.58
N LEU A 102 -5.05 -6.58 -7.67
CA LEU A 102 -6.29 -7.28 -7.29
C LEU A 102 -6.64 -8.41 -8.26
N LYS A 103 -6.24 -8.35 -9.53
CA LYS A 103 -6.36 -9.50 -10.47
C LYS A 103 -5.62 -10.76 -10.00
N ARG A 104 -4.57 -10.59 -9.19
CA ARG A 104 -3.78 -11.71 -8.65
C ARG A 104 -4.40 -12.28 -7.37
N VAL A 105 -5.30 -11.53 -6.74
CA VAL A 105 -6.17 -12.04 -5.68
C VAL A 105 -7.24 -12.85 -6.39
N ASP A 106 -7.40 -14.10 -5.97
CA ASP A 106 -8.23 -15.11 -6.63
C ASP A 106 -9.55 -14.50 -7.15
N CYS A 107 -9.68 -14.34 -8.48
CA CYS A 107 -10.81 -13.65 -9.11
C CYS A 107 -12.14 -14.35 -8.84
N SER A 108 -12.11 -15.59 -8.33
CA SER A 108 -13.30 -16.30 -7.86
C SER A 108 -13.94 -15.66 -6.60
N ALA A 109 -13.23 -14.76 -5.92
CA ALA A 109 -13.66 -14.07 -4.71
C ALA A 109 -14.71 -12.98 -4.93
N GLY A 110 -15.16 -12.70 -6.16
CA GLY A 110 -16.26 -11.74 -6.42
C GLY A 110 -15.86 -10.26 -6.37
N ILE A 111 -14.58 -9.95 -6.60
CA ILE A 111 -14.08 -8.57 -6.74
C ILE A 111 -14.31 -8.09 -8.17
N SER A 112 -15.03 -6.99 -8.35
CA SER A 112 -15.26 -6.33 -9.63
C SER A 112 -14.29 -5.17 -9.85
N LYS A 113 -14.06 -4.78 -11.10
CA LYS A 113 -13.17 -3.63 -11.43
C LYS A 113 -13.66 -2.29 -10.89
N ASP A 114 -14.97 -2.17 -10.70
CA ASP A 114 -15.65 -0.97 -10.21
C ASP A 114 -15.74 -0.94 -8.68
N ASP A 115 -15.23 -1.98 -8.00
CA ASP A 115 -15.18 -2.01 -6.55
C ASP A 115 -14.03 -1.18 -6.00
N TYR A 116 -14.33 -0.38 -4.98
CA TYR A 116 -13.31 0.28 -4.18
C TYR A 116 -12.74 -0.72 -3.16
N CYS A 117 -11.93 -1.66 -3.66
CA CYS A 117 -11.42 -2.78 -2.87
C CYS A 117 -9.97 -2.57 -2.43
N VAL A 118 -9.66 -2.99 -1.19
CA VAL A 118 -8.29 -3.16 -0.69
C VAL A 118 -8.14 -4.57 -0.16
N ALA A 119 -7.17 -5.34 -0.65
CA ALA A 119 -6.86 -6.66 -0.13
C ALA A 119 -5.62 -6.62 0.76
N LEU A 120 -5.77 -7.08 2.01
CA LEU A 120 -4.69 -7.22 2.97
C LEU A 120 -4.07 -8.61 2.85
N HIS A 121 -2.86 -8.70 2.30
CA HIS A 121 -2.12 -9.95 2.21
C HIS A 121 -1.43 -10.25 3.54
N LEU A 122 -1.87 -11.29 4.24
CA LEU A 122 -1.37 -11.64 5.57
C LEU A 122 -0.11 -12.50 5.48
N THR A 123 0.91 -12.15 6.27
CA THR A 123 2.17 -12.90 6.34
C THR A 123 1.98 -14.32 6.87
N SER A 124 1.17 -14.49 7.93
CA SER A 124 1.07 -15.76 8.66
C SER A 124 0.36 -16.86 7.87
N SER A 125 -0.67 -16.52 7.10
CA SER A 125 -1.48 -17.49 6.36
C SER A 125 -1.27 -17.46 4.84
N GLY A 126 -0.61 -16.42 4.30
CA GLY A 126 -0.53 -16.17 2.85
C GLY A 126 -1.86 -15.78 2.20
N ASN A 127 -2.95 -15.73 2.98
CA ASN A 127 -4.28 -15.39 2.50
C ASN A 127 -4.45 -13.87 2.40
N CYS A 128 -5.39 -13.45 1.54
CA CYS A 128 -5.82 -12.06 1.43
C CYS A 128 -7.16 -11.84 2.15
N ILE A 129 -7.32 -10.70 2.83
CA ILE A 129 -8.61 -10.21 3.31
C ILE A 129 -9.03 -9.03 2.42
N PRO A 130 -9.98 -9.23 1.48
CA PRO A 130 -10.54 -8.13 0.69
C PRO A 130 -11.53 -7.31 1.52
N LEU A 131 -11.33 -6.00 1.55
CA LEU A 131 -12.16 -4.99 2.19
C LEU A 131 -12.77 -4.11 1.10
N PHE A 132 -14.08 -3.94 1.11
CA PHE A 132 -14.81 -3.14 0.13
C PHE A 132 -15.28 -1.84 0.77
N PHE A 133 -14.94 -0.72 0.15
CA PHE A 133 -15.32 0.61 0.62
C PHE A 133 -16.48 1.15 -0.22
N SER A 134 -17.29 2.03 0.38
CA SER A 134 -18.44 2.64 -0.32
C SER A 134 -18.03 3.72 -1.31
N ASN A 135 -16.84 4.31 -1.14
CA ASN A 135 -16.31 5.38 -1.97
C ASN A 135 -14.78 5.25 -2.12
N PRO A 136 -14.18 5.80 -3.20
CA PRO A 136 -12.75 5.67 -3.46
C PRO A 136 -11.91 6.52 -2.51
N GLU A 137 -12.44 7.62 -1.98
CA GLU A 137 -11.72 8.50 -1.04
C GLU A 137 -11.39 7.75 0.26
N ASP A 138 -12.36 7.05 0.84
CA ASP A 138 -12.16 6.26 2.06
C ASP A 138 -11.20 5.09 1.80
N ARG A 139 -11.28 4.45 0.62
CA ARG A 139 -10.35 3.39 0.19
C ARG A 139 -8.92 3.94 0.15
N ASP A 140 -8.71 5.07 -0.50
CA ASP A 140 -7.40 5.66 -0.73
C ASP A 140 -6.79 6.18 0.57
N CYS A 141 -7.60 6.88 1.38
CA CYS A 141 -7.20 7.29 2.73
C CYS A 141 -6.81 6.08 3.58
N PHE A 142 -7.57 4.98 3.53
CA PHE A 142 -7.23 3.77 4.26
C PHE A 142 -5.87 3.20 3.85
N VAL A 143 -5.59 3.11 2.54
CA VAL A 143 -4.30 2.62 2.03
C VAL A 143 -3.16 3.50 2.53
N LEU A 144 -3.28 4.82 2.41
CA LEU A 144 -2.27 5.79 2.84
C LEU A 144 -1.99 5.68 4.33
N VAL A 145 -3.03 5.65 5.18
CA VAL A 145 -2.88 5.51 6.63
C VAL A 145 -2.17 4.23 7.00
N LEU A 146 -2.57 3.10 6.42
CA LEU A 146 -1.94 1.82 6.75
C LEU A 146 -0.48 1.78 6.30
N GLN A 147 -0.13 2.41 5.17
CA GLN A 147 1.26 2.53 4.72
C GLN A 147 2.09 3.40 5.65
N GLU A 148 1.56 4.56 6.06
CA GLU A 148 2.20 5.49 7.00
C GLU A 148 2.46 4.80 8.35
N LEU A 149 1.44 4.18 8.95
CA LEU A 149 1.55 3.52 10.25
C LEU A 149 2.52 2.32 10.24
N ARG A 150 2.59 1.60 9.10
CA ARG A 150 3.54 0.51 8.90
C ARG A 150 4.98 0.99 8.72
N SER A 151 5.17 2.19 8.18
CA SER A 151 6.48 2.82 8.01
C SER A 151 6.96 3.51 9.30
N ALA A 152 6.03 4.06 10.07
CA ALA A 152 6.28 4.71 11.35
C ALA A 152 6.51 3.74 12.51
N SER A 153 6.13 2.46 12.37
CA SER A 153 6.55 1.41 13.29
C SER A 153 7.96 0.95 12.93
N PRO A 154 9.03 1.36 13.64
CA PRO A 154 10.32 0.73 13.46
C PRO A 154 10.16 -0.75 13.80
N ALA A 155 10.50 -1.60 12.83
CA ALA A 155 10.68 -3.02 13.10
C ALA A 155 11.75 -3.15 14.19
N VAL A 156 11.33 -3.42 15.43
CA VAL A 156 12.21 -3.99 16.45
C VAL A 156 12.60 -5.37 15.93
N GLY A 157 13.76 -5.47 15.27
CA GLY A 157 14.21 -6.73 14.71
C GLY A 157 15.27 -6.64 13.62
N ALA A 158 16.38 -5.94 13.88
CA ALA A 158 17.63 -6.16 13.15
C ALA A 158 18.83 -5.83 14.06
N SER A 159 18.98 -6.60 15.13
CA SER A 159 20.23 -6.70 15.89
C SER A 159 20.49 -8.15 16.23
N ALA A 160 21.35 -8.80 15.44
CA ALA A 160 22.26 -9.86 15.83
C ALA A 160 23.33 -9.99 14.75
#